data_AF-A0A9X7W237-F1
#
_entry.id   AF-A0A9X7W237-F1
#
_cell.length_a   1.000
_cell.length_b   1.000
_cell.length_c   1.000
_cell.angle_alpha   90.00
_cell.angle_beta   90.00
_cell.angle_gamma   90.00
#
_symmetry.space_group_name_H-M   'P 1'
#
loop_
_entity.id
_entity.type
_entity.pdbx_description
1 polymer ?
#
loop_
_entity_poly.entity_id
_entity_poly.type
_entity_poly.pdbx_seq_one_letter_code
_entity_poly.pdbx_strand_id
1 'polypeptide(L)'
;MAHKPAFTMSDNNRLVTVKVFASDVTASDLQNVKQLLSKYNIVDTDAKTLQMNLDKNVSIVLCKNQTDYQKELASIGVPAGDAQRFTLDSGGLTDGSTIVIPLYQNTSSSVLANTLGHELTHAILNQNVISFPSWMNEGLAVTDGLHIQSEVENVVAYQGYTKQMAEDVLKAAKSGSLWPLASNESKVLSGTAPYDLELQDWLAVRDLIQQHGLQAFSDYFYRLKIGESQSTAFQRSFGSSESAFNQYMTSHLSHAAQTPDDGATLSFRVPAAFQGHIRILQHGTQTWVGFQPAAGVNTVTVTDSGALTGAAVPLVPVQDSAPPDETTLYVNVDPFIPFTYQGQKVQTAGFAVDYHYGIYSFLNAWIRLDNGKVIYLNEPALFGIQFINISETQPNSWLMPLLSPPSGVTPS
;
A
#
# COMPACT_ATOMS: atom_id res chain seq x y z
N MET A 1 -10.02 -22.84 -31.04
CA MET A 1 -9.60 -22.29 -29.73
C MET A 1 -10.20 -23.18 -28.66
N ALA A 2 -9.41 -23.64 -27.68
CA ALA A 2 -9.97 -24.37 -26.54
C ALA A 2 -10.84 -23.42 -25.71
N HIS A 3 -12.06 -23.82 -25.37
CA HIS A 3 -12.95 -23.02 -24.54
C HIS A 3 -12.48 -23.09 -23.08
N LYS A 4 -12.14 -21.94 -22.48
CA LYS A 4 -11.85 -21.85 -21.05
C LYS A 4 -13.15 -22.07 -20.26
N PRO A 5 -13.20 -23.04 -19.33
CA PRO A 5 -14.37 -23.24 -18.48
C PRO A 5 -14.70 -21.98 -17.67
N ALA A 6 -15.99 -21.75 -17.41
CA ALA A 6 -16.41 -20.70 -16.50
C ALA A 6 -15.94 -20.99 -15.06
N PHE A 7 -15.39 -19.98 -14.39
CA PHE A 7 -15.01 -20.11 -12.98
C PHE A 7 -16.26 -20.27 -12.10
N THR A 8 -16.22 -21.26 -11.21
CA THR A 8 -17.22 -21.46 -10.16
C THR A 8 -16.51 -21.47 -8.83
N MET A 9 -16.90 -20.56 -7.94
CA MET A 9 -16.31 -20.45 -6.61
C MET A 9 -16.65 -21.68 -5.76
N SER A 10 -15.64 -22.26 -5.12
CA SER A 10 -15.80 -23.30 -4.10
C SER A 10 -15.83 -22.68 -2.71
N ASP A 11 -16.31 -23.41 -1.70
CA ASP A 11 -16.11 -23.01 -0.29
C ASP A 11 -14.63 -23.21 0.06
N ASN A 12 -13.83 -22.16 -0.15
CA ASN A 12 -12.39 -22.16 0.10
C ASN A 12 -12.08 -21.94 1.59
N ASN A 13 -12.97 -21.25 2.32
CA ASN A 13 -12.80 -20.99 3.75
C ASN A 13 -12.63 -22.27 4.58
N ARG A 14 -13.31 -23.37 4.21
CA ARG A 14 -13.16 -24.66 4.89
C ARG A 14 -11.77 -25.29 4.76
N LEU A 15 -10.97 -24.84 3.80
CA LEU A 15 -9.62 -25.35 3.52
C LEU A 15 -8.55 -24.53 4.23
N VAL A 16 -8.88 -23.37 4.81
CA VAL A 16 -7.92 -22.52 5.51
C VAL A 16 -7.99 -22.76 7.02
N THR A 17 -6.84 -23.06 7.63
CA THR A 17 -6.72 -23.28 9.06
C THR A 17 -5.71 -22.33 9.68
N VAL A 18 -6.01 -21.76 10.84
CA VAL A 18 -5.08 -20.89 11.59
C VAL A 18 -4.61 -21.63 12.83
N LYS A 19 -3.28 -21.70 13.01
CA LYS A 19 -2.57 -22.41 14.07
C LYS A 19 -1.58 -21.48 14.76
N VAL A 20 -1.21 -21.84 15.98
CA VAL A 20 -0.18 -21.13 16.75
C VAL A 20 1.10 -21.96 16.78
N PHE A 21 2.26 -21.33 16.67
CA PHE A 21 3.55 -22.03 16.79
C PHE A 21 3.91 -22.32 18.25
N ALA A 22 3.88 -21.27 19.08
CA ALA A 22 4.25 -21.33 20.49
C ALA A 22 3.15 -20.77 21.40
N SER A 23 3.27 -21.04 22.71
CA SER A 23 2.26 -20.71 23.72
C SER A 23 2.14 -19.21 24.03
N ASP A 24 3.05 -18.39 23.51
CA ASP A 24 3.04 -16.92 23.67
C ASP A 24 2.12 -16.22 22.64
N VAL A 25 1.65 -16.94 21.62
CA VAL A 25 0.53 -16.51 20.79
C VAL A 25 -0.76 -16.73 21.55
N THR A 26 -1.47 -15.65 21.86
CA THR A 26 -2.65 -15.69 22.71
C THR A 26 -3.90 -16.13 21.95
N ALA A 27 -4.95 -16.54 22.67
CA ALA A 27 -6.27 -16.78 22.07
C ALA A 27 -6.84 -15.53 21.38
N SER A 28 -6.49 -14.33 21.86
CA SER A 28 -6.89 -13.06 21.23
C SER A 28 -6.18 -12.85 19.90
N ASP A 29 -4.89 -13.19 19.81
CA ASP A 29 -4.13 -13.11 18.54
C ASP A 29 -4.75 -14.04 17.48
N LEU A 30 -5.05 -15.29 17.87
CA LEU A 30 -5.70 -16.27 17.01
C LEU A 30 -7.09 -15.80 16.55
N GLN A 31 -7.89 -15.26 17.47
CA GLN A 31 -9.23 -14.75 17.16
C GLN A 31 -9.17 -13.53 16.25
N ASN A 32 -8.20 -12.64 16.44
CA ASN A 32 -8.00 -11.48 15.58
C ASN A 32 -7.74 -11.89 14.13
N VAL A 33 -6.83 -12.84 13.88
CA VAL A 33 -6.55 -13.35 12.52
C VAL A 33 -7.80 -13.98 11.90
N LYS A 34 -8.51 -14.85 12.63
CA LYS A 34 -9.76 -15.45 12.16
C LYS A 34 -10.84 -14.40 11.85
N GLN A 35 -10.92 -13.36 12.68
CA GLN A 35 -11.85 -12.26 12.47
C GLN A 35 -11.48 -11.46 11.21
N LEU A 36 -10.21 -11.19 10.95
CA LEU A 36 -9.81 -10.50 9.71
C LEU A 36 -10.16 -11.32 8.46
N LEU A 37 -9.78 -12.60 8.45
CA LEU A 37 -10.09 -13.53 7.34
C LEU A 37 -11.61 -13.54 7.04
N SER A 38 -12.44 -13.68 8.07
CA SER A 38 -13.90 -13.76 7.92
C SER A 38 -14.59 -12.42 7.67
N LYS A 39 -14.17 -11.35 8.34
CA LYS A 39 -14.80 -10.03 8.22
C LYS A 39 -14.57 -9.41 6.84
N TYR A 40 -13.38 -9.62 6.27
CA TYR A 40 -12.99 -9.06 4.99
C TYR A 40 -13.02 -10.09 3.85
N ASN A 41 -13.54 -11.30 4.10
CA ASN A 41 -13.66 -12.40 3.14
C ASN A 41 -12.35 -12.68 2.38
N ILE A 42 -11.20 -12.55 3.04
CA ILE A 42 -9.87 -12.52 2.38
C ILE A 42 -9.69 -13.72 1.44
N VAL A 43 -9.96 -14.93 1.92
CA VAL A 43 -9.80 -16.18 1.16
C VAL A 43 -10.63 -16.19 -0.13
N ASP A 44 -11.88 -15.74 -0.05
CA ASP A 44 -12.78 -15.74 -1.22
C ASP A 44 -12.47 -14.58 -2.16
N THR A 45 -12.01 -13.44 -1.63
CA THR A 45 -11.54 -12.30 -2.43
C THR A 45 -10.36 -12.70 -3.29
N ASP A 46 -9.30 -13.28 -2.72
CA ASP A 46 -8.09 -13.68 -3.46
C ASP A 46 -8.43 -14.77 -4.51
N ALA A 47 -9.22 -15.77 -4.10
CA ALA A 47 -9.71 -16.81 -5.02
C ALA A 47 -10.52 -16.24 -6.19
N LYS A 48 -11.32 -15.19 -5.95
CA LYS A 48 -12.13 -14.52 -6.97
C LYS A 48 -11.28 -13.67 -7.89
N THR A 49 -10.29 -12.93 -7.36
CA THR A 49 -9.33 -12.16 -8.16
C THR A 49 -8.64 -13.08 -9.17
N LEU A 50 -8.10 -14.20 -8.68
CA LEU A 50 -7.34 -15.15 -9.50
C LEU A 50 -8.23 -16.05 -10.37
N GLN A 51 -9.53 -16.15 -10.04
CA GLN A 51 -10.45 -17.16 -10.56
C GLN A 51 -9.90 -18.59 -10.37
N MET A 52 -9.38 -18.85 -9.17
CA MET A 52 -8.77 -20.12 -8.78
C MET A 52 -9.32 -20.54 -7.42
N ASN A 53 -9.57 -21.82 -7.23
CA ASN A 53 -9.96 -22.36 -5.94
C ASN A 53 -8.76 -22.97 -5.23
N LEU A 54 -8.87 -23.14 -3.92
CA LEU A 54 -7.98 -24.01 -3.18
C LEU A 54 -8.37 -25.47 -3.43
N ASP A 55 -7.38 -26.30 -3.76
CA ASP A 55 -7.54 -27.75 -3.96
C ASP A 55 -7.06 -28.54 -2.74
N LYS A 56 -6.28 -27.90 -1.85
CA LYS A 56 -5.69 -28.49 -0.64
C LYS A 56 -5.82 -27.53 0.55
N ASN A 57 -5.69 -28.10 1.75
CA ASN A 57 -5.70 -27.31 2.97
C ASN A 57 -4.51 -26.35 3.01
N VAL A 58 -4.77 -25.10 3.40
CA VAL A 58 -3.78 -24.07 3.71
C VAL A 58 -3.66 -23.92 5.23
N SER A 59 -2.43 -23.86 5.73
CA SER A 59 -2.12 -23.72 7.15
C SER A 59 -1.44 -22.39 7.41
N ILE A 60 -2.11 -21.47 8.09
CA ILE A 60 -1.56 -20.20 8.57
C ILE A 60 -1.01 -20.41 9.98
N VAL A 61 0.29 -20.26 10.16
CA VAL A 61 1.01 -20.46 11.42
C VAL A 61 1.46 -19.11 11.97
N LEU A 62 0.97 -18.77 13.17
CA LEU A 62 1.26 -17.49 13.81
C LEU A 62 2.49 -17.60 14.72
N CYS A 63 3.41 -16.64 14.60
CA CYS A 63 4.61 -16.51 15.43
C CYS A 63 4.61 -15.14 16.13
N LYS A 64 4.77 -15.11 17.47
CA LYS A 64 4.71 -13.85 18.23
C LYS A 64 6.02 -13.08 18.25
N ASN A 65 7.16 -13.76 18.06
CA ASN A 65 8.50 -13.19 18.19
C ASN A 65 9.44 -13.69 17.08
N GLN A 66 10.58 -13.00 16.91
CA GLN A 66 11.58 -13.32 15.87
C GLN A 66 12.13 -14.75 15.97
N THR A 67 12.40 -15.23 17.18
CA THR A 67 12.99 -16.56 17.39
C THR A 67 12.07 -17.67 16.93
N ASP A 68 10.78 -17.55 17.23
CA ASP A 68 9.80 -18.55 16.84
C ASP A 68 9.50 -18.50 15.35
N TYR A 69 9.47 -17.30 14.75
CA TYR A 69 9.39 -17.17 13.30
C TYR A 69 10.57 -17.86 12.61
N GLN A 70 11.80 -17.60 13.05
CA GLN A 70 12.99 -18.24 12.48
C GLN A 70 12.95 -19.77 12.57
N LYS A 71 12.47 -20.32 13.69
CA LYS A 71 12.33 -21.79 13.86
C LYS A 71 11.27 -22.37 12.94
N GLU A 72 10.13 -21.69 12.79
CA GLU A 72 9.07 -22.17 11.90
C GLU A 72 9.53 -22.14 10.44
N LEU A 73 10.20 -21.06 10.01
CA LEU A 73 10.83 -20.98 8.69
C LEU A 73 11.81 -22.13 8.44
N ALA A 74 12.66 -22.43 9.41
CA ALA A 74 13.58 -23.58 9.31
C ALA A 74 12.84 -24.93 9.23
N SER A 75 11.68 -25.06 9.89
CA SER A 75 10.89 -26.29 9.91
C SER A 75 10.23 -26.59 8.55
N ILE A 76 9.92 -25.55 7.78
CA ILE A 76 9.41 -25.65 6.40
C ILE A 76 10.54 -25.67 5.36
N GLY A 77 11.81 -25.76 5.79
CA GLY A 77 12.94 -25.98 4.90
C GLY A 77 13.61 -24.73 4.35
N VAL A 78 13.27 -23.54 4.85
CA VAL A 78 13.97 -22.30 4.49
C VAL A 78 15.42 -22.36 4.99
N PRO A 79 16.43 -22.10 4.14
CA PRO A 79 17.82 -22.08 4.55
C PRO A 79 18.06 -21.07 5.68
N ALA A 80 18.94 -21.42 6.63
CA ALA A 80 19.15 -20.61 7.84
C ALA A 80 19.55 -19.14 7.55
N GLY A 81 20.32 -18.90 6.49
CA GLY A 81 20.70 -17.54 6.07
C GLY A 81 19.52 -16.72 5.57
N ASP A 82 18.63 -17.33 4.77
CA ASP A 82 17.42 -16.70 4.27
C ASP A 82 16.42 -16.48 5.40
N ALA A 83 16.23 -17.47 6.28
CA ALA A 83 15.37 -17.36 7.45
C ALA A 83 15.79 -16.19 8.35
N GLN A 84 17.10 -15.99 8.57
CA GLN A 84 17.60 -14.85 9.33
C GLN A 84 17.25 -13.52 8.65
N ARG A 85 17.43 -13.41 7.33
CA ARG A 85 17.06 -12.21 6.59
C ARG A 85 15.56 -11.93 6.70
N PHE A 86 14.72 -12.92 6.44
CA PHE A 86 13.26 -12.77 6.48
C PHE A 86 12.75 -12.38 7.88
N THR A 87 13.42 -12.81 8.96
CA THR A 87 13.01 -12.40 10.31
C THR A 87 13.18 -10.91 10.60
N LEU A 88 13.95 -10.20 9.78
CA LEU A 88 14.19 -8.77 9.92
C LEU A 88 13.28 -7.92 9.03
N ASP A 89 12.77 -8.48 7.93
CA ASP A 89 12.28 -7.69 6.79
C ASP A 89 11.21 -8.42 5.96
N SER A 90 10.32 -9.18 6.60
CA SER A 90 9.21 -9.84 5.90
C SER A 90 7.98 -9.96 6.79
N GLY A 91 6.85 -9.46 6.27
CA GLY A 91 5.55 -9.53 6.94
C GLY A 91 4.99 -10.94 7.03
N GLY A 92 5.41 -11.84 6.14
CA GLY A 92 5.02 -13.25 6.07
C GLY A 92 5.91 -14.03 5.11
N LEU A 93 5.69 -15.34 5.05
CA LEU A 93 6.27 -16.22 4.04
C LEU A 93 5.32 -17.37 3.75
N THR A 94 5.20 -17.71 2.47
CA THR A 94 4.44 -18.87 2.00
C THR A 94 5.35 -19.91 1.35
N ASP A 95 5.29 -21.15 1.85
CA ASP A 95 5.88 -22.31 1.19
C ASP A 95 4.80 -23.36 0.90
N GLY A 96 4.50 -23.55 -0.38
CA GLY A 96 3.45 -24.44 -0.84
C GLY A 96 2.07 -24.05 -0.30
N SER A 97 1.61 -24.72 0.74
CA SER A 97 0.31 -24.45 1.41
C SER A 97 0.47 -24.09 2.89
N THR A 98 1.70 -23.81 3.32
CA THR A 98 1.98 -23.31 4.67
C THR A 98 2.33 -21.84 4.59
N ILE A 99 1.60 -21.01 5.33
CA ILE A 99 1.82 -19.58 5.47
C ILE A 99 2.32 -19.35 6.89
N VAL A 100 3.41 -18.61 7.06
CA VAL A 100 3.97 -18.28 8.37
C VAL A 100 3.90 -16.77 8.59
N ILE A 101 3.23 -16.32 9.66
CA ILE A 101 2.98 -14.91 9.94
C ILE A 101 3.69 -14.46 11.23
N PRO A 102 4.71 -13.59 11.14
CA PRO A 102 5.32 -12.91 12.29
C PRO A 102 4.44 -11.76 12.79
N LEU A 103 3.66 -11.99 13.85
CA LEU A 103 2.77 -10.98 14.45
C LEU A 103 3.51 -9.73 14.97
N TYR A 104 4.81 -9.81 15.24
CA TYR A 104 5.60 -8.66 15.67
C TYR A 104 5.92 -7.67 14.54
N GLN A 105 5.88 -8.11 13.28
CA GLN A 105 5.99 -7.22 12.10
C GLN A 105 4.61 -6.69 11.67
N ASN A 106 3.54 -7.44 12.00
CA ASN A 106 2.16 -7.13 11.65
C ASN A 106 1.43 -6.38 12.77
N THR A 107 1.87 -5.14 13.04
CA THR A 107 1.50 -4.41 14.26
C THR A 107 0.10 -3.78 14.26
N SER A 108 -0.54 -3.65 13.10
CA SER A 108 -1.91 -3.14 12.95
C SER A 108 -2.80 -4.16 12.22
N SER A 109 -4.12 -3.99 12.33
CA SER A 109 -5.07 -4.79 11.56
C SER A 109 -4.95 -4.59 10.05
N SER A 110 -4.60 -3.38 9.59
CA SER A 110 -4.42 -3.09 8.16
C SER A 110 -3.20 -3.81 7.58
N VAL A 111 -2.07 -3.75 8.28
CA VAL A 111 -0.83 -4.44 7.89
C VAL A 111 -1.04 -5.96 7.94
N LEU A 112 -1.63 -6.48 9.01
CA LEU A 112 -1.91 -7.92 9.12
C LEU A 112 -2.87 -8.41 8.03
N ALA A 113 -3.89 -7.62 7.69
CA ALA A 113 -4.83 -7.98 6.62
C ALA A 113 -4.15 -7.95 5.24
N ASN A 114 -3.27 -6.97 4.98
CA ASN A 114 -2.43 -6.94 3.78
C ASN A 114 -1.63 -8.23 3.65
N THR A 115 -0.83 -8.55 4.66
CA THR A 115 0.00 -9.75 4.65
C THR A 115 -0.82 -11.02 4.50
N LEU A 116 -1.97 -11.15 5.16
CA LEU A 116 -2.83 -12.32 4.99
C LEU A 116 -3.30 -12.49 3.54
N GLY A 117 -3.72 -11.42 2.87
CA GLY A 117 -4.09 -11.46 1.45
C GLY A 117 -2.91 -11.78 0.54
N HIS A 118 -1.78 -11.11 0.75
CA HIS A 118 -0.54 -11.35 0.00
C HIS A 118 -0.11 -12.82 0.06
N GLU A 119 -0.01 -13.39 1.26
CA GLU A 119 0.44 -14.78 1.44
C GLU A 119 -0.60 -15.82 0.97
N LEU A 120 -1.89 -15.51 1.08
CA LEU A 120 -2.94 -16.40 0.55
C LEU A 120 -2.90 -16.45 -0.98
N THR A 121 -2.60 -15.33 -1.66
CA THR A 121 -2.39 -15.31 -3.10
C THR A 121 -1.26 -16.26 -3.51
N HIS A 122 -0.12 -16.24 -2.82
CA HIS A 122 0.97 -17.20 -3.04
C HIS A 122 0.50 -18.65 -2.86
N ALA A 123 -0.25 -18.94 -1.79
CA ALA A 123 -0.74 -20.30 -1.53
C ALA A 123 -1.71 -20.79 -2.62
N ILE A 124 -2.58 -19.92 -3.13
CA ILE A 124 -3.50 -20.24 -4.23
C ILE A 124 -2.71 -20.49 -5.52
N LEU A 125 -1.76 -19.63 -5.85
CA LEU A 125 -0.92 -19.75 -7.05
C LEU A 125 -0.09 -21.04 -7.02
N ASN A 126 0.55 -21.36 -5.88
CA ASN A 126 1.32 -22.59 -5.67
C ASN A 126 0.51 -23.88 -5.90
N GLN A 127 -0.80 -23.85 -5.61
CA GLN A 127 -1.67 -25.00 -5.83
C GLN A 127 -2.15 -25.13 -7.27
N ASN A 128 -2.22 -24.03 -8.03
CA ASN A 128 -2.93 -23.96 -9.31
C ASN A 128 -2.01 -23.77 -10.53
N VAL A 129 -0.82 -23.20 -10.35
CA VAL A 129 0.09 -22.82 -11.45
C VAL A 129 1.49 -23.37 -11.18
N ILE A 130 2.01 -24.15 -12.14
CA ILE A 130 3.30 -24.84 -11.96
C ILE A 130 4.47 -23.87 -12.07
N SER A 131 4.43 -22.93 -13.03
CA SER A 131 5.52 -21.99 -13.26
C SER A 131 5.07 -20.81 -14.14
N PHE A 132 5.40 -19.61 -13.70
CA PHE A 132 5.16 -18.33 -14.36
C PHE A 132 6.20 -17.32 -13.84
N PRO A 133 6.36 -16.13 -14.47
CA PRO A 133 7.39 -15.17 -14.06
C PRO A 133 7.22 -14.70 -12.61
N SER A 134 8.33 -14.61 -11.87
CA SER A 134 8.34 -14.16 -10.47
C SER A 134 7.66 -12.81 -10.28
N TRP A 135 7.87 -11.86 -11.19
CA TRP A 135 7.24 -10.54 -11.10
C TRP A 135 5.71 -10.59 -11.14
N MET A 136 5.13 -11.56 -11.85
CA MET A 136 3.68 -11.74 -11.82
C MET A 136 3.21 -12.35 -10.49
N ASN A 137 4.03 -13.21 -9.88
CA ASN A 137 3.71 -13.83 -8.60
C ASN A 137 3.61 -12.76 -7.51
N GLU A 138 4.69 -12.01 -7.32
CA GLU A 138 4.73 -10.94 -6.32
C GLU A 138 3.78 -9.80 -6.69
N GLY A 139 3.71 -9.40 -7.95
CA GLY A 139 2.82 -8.32 -8.38
C GLY A 139 1.33 -8.63 -8.13
N LEU A 140 0.90 -9.90 -8.27
CA LEU A 140 -0.45 -10.33 -7.90
C LEU A 140 -0.63 -10.39 -6.38
N ALA A 141 0.35 -10.93 -5.64
CA ALA A 141 0.30 -11.01 -4.18
C ALA A 141 0.22 -9.62 -3.54
N VAL A 142 1.05 -8.67 -3.97
CA VAL A 142 0.98 -7.26 -3.52
C VAL A 142 -0.33 -6.60 -3.97
N THR A 143 -0.84 -6.92 -5.16
CA THR A 143 -2.15 -6.39 -5.62
C THR A 143 -3.29 -6.82 -4.70
N ASP A 144 -3.40 -8.11 -4.38
CA ASP A 144 -4.44 -8.64 -3.50
C ASP A 144 -4.25 -8.16 -2.06
N GLY A 145 -3.02 -8.20 -1.54
CA GLY A 145 -2.70 -7.69 -0.21
C GLY A 145 -3.09 -6.21 -0.03
N LEU A 146 -2.75 -5.34 -0.99
CA LEU A 146 -3.15 -3.93 -0.95
C LEU A 146 -4.66 -3.74 -1.14
N HIS A 147 -5.32 -4.57 -1.95
CA HIS A 147 -6.77 -4.53 -2.05
C HIS A 147 -7.41 -4.82 -0.69
N ILE A 148 -6.97 -5.87 0.01
CA ILE A 148 -7.46 -6.20 1.35
C ILE A 148 -7.13 -5.07 2.35
N GLN A 149 -5.92 -4.51 2.31
CA GLN A 149 -5.54 -3.39 3.18
C GLN A 149 -6.51 -2.21 3.03
N SER A 150 -6.92 -1.90 1.78
CA SER A 150 -7.80 -0.78 1.48
C SER A 150 -9.20 -0.91 2.10
N GLU A 151 -9.65 -2.14 2.38
CA GLU A 151 -10.93 -2.42 3.04
C GLU A 151 -10.86 -2.25 4.57
N VAL A 152 -9.65 -2.30 5.14
CA VAL A 152 -9.41 -2.20 6.59
C VAL A 152 -8.98 -0.80 7.01
N GLU A 153 -8.11 -0.17 6.23
CA GLU A 153 -7.43 1.06 6.57
C GLU A 153 -8.25 2.31 6.23
N ASN A 154 -7.93 3.42 6.91
CA ASN A 154 -8.49 4.71 6.52
C ASN A 154 -8.06 5.05 5.08
N VAL A 155 -9.02 5.45 4.23
CA VAL A 155 -8.75 5.73 2.81
C VAL A 155 -7.60 6.71 2.57
N VAL A 156 -7.45 7.75 3.39
CA VAL A 156 -6.35 8.73 3.22
C VAL A 156 -5.02 8.13 3.66
N ALA A 157 -4.99 7.32 4.73
CA ALA A 157 -3.78 6.62 5.15
C ALA A 157 -3.35 5.58 4.11
N TYR A 158 -4.29 4.79 3.59
CA TYR A 158 -4.04 3.83 2.52
C TYR A 158 -3.53 4.50 1.24
N GLN A 159 -4.15 5.60 0.81
CA GLN A 159 -3.69 6.38 -0.34
C GLN A 159 -2.30 6.97 -0.11
N GLY A 160 -2.01 7.44 1.12
CA GLY A 160 -0.68 7.89 1.50
C GLY A 160 0.35 6.76 1.41
N TYR A 161 0.01 5.58 1.93
CA TYR A 161 0.89 4.41 1.94
C TYR A 161 1.22 3.92 0.53
N THR A 162 0.21 3.75 -0.34
CA THR A 162 0.41 3.28 -1.72
C THR A 162 1.20 4.28 -2.58
N LYS A 163 1.05 5.58 -2.31
CA LYS A 163 1.87 6.63 -2.93
C LYS A 163 3.33 6.54 -2.49
N GLN A 164 3.59 6.39 -1.19
CA GLN A 164 4.95 6.20 -0.65
C GLN A 164 5.62 4.95 -1.22
N MET A 165 4.89 3.85 -1.39
CA MET A 165 5.43 2.65 -2.06
C MET A 165 5.89 2.93 -3.50
N ALA A 166 5.16 3.76 -4.26
CA ALA A 166 5.55 4.09 -5.62
C ALA A 166 6.82 4.97 -5.69
N GLU A 167 7.13 5.73 -4.64
CA GLU A 167 8.26 6.68 -4.64
C GLU A 167 9.61 6.00 -4.85
N ASP A 168 9.84 4.82 -4.27
CA ASP A 168 11.10 4.08 -4.46
C ASP A 168 11.29 3.62 -5.92
N VAL A 169 10.21 3.20 -6.57
CA VAL A 169 10.25 2.83 -8.00
C VAL A 169 10.48 4.08 -8.86
N LEU A 170 9.83 5.20 -8.56
CA LEU A 170 10.02 6.45 -9.29
C LEU A 170 11.41 7.04 -9.08
N LYS A 171 11.98 6.88 -7.88
CA LYS A 171 13.37 7.22 -7.59
C LYS A 171 14.31 6.43 -8.48
N ALA A 172 14.14 5.11 -8.54
CA ALA A 172 14.92 4.25 -9.42
C ALA A 172 14.74 4.62 -10.91
N ALA A 173 13.52 5.00 -11.32
CA ALA A 173 13.24 5.50 -12.67
C ALA A 173 14.00 6.79 -12.97
N LYS A 174 13.95 7.77 -12.06
CA LYS A 174 14.64 9.05 -12.21
C LYS A 174 16.16 8.91 -12.27
N SER A 175 16.74 7.98 -11.50
CA SER A 175 18.18 7.71 -11.51
C SER A 175 18.63 6.79 -12.66
N GLY A 176 17.71 6.30 -13.49
CA GLY A 176 18.04 5.36 -14.57
C GLY A 176 18.50 3.99 -14.06
N SER A 177 18.08 3.61 -12.85
CA SER A 177 18.46 2.36 -12.18
C SER A 177 17.32 1.35 -12.08
N LEU A 178 16.24 1.52 -12.86
CA LEU A 178 15.19 0.51 -12.97
C LEU A 178 15.77 -0.81 -13.51
N TRP A 179 15.35 -1.90 -12.89
CA TRP A 179 15.64 -3.24 -13.36
C TRP A 179 14.51 -3.72 -14.29
N PRO A 180 14.80 -4.55 -15.30
CA PRO A 180 13.75 -5.25 -16.04
C PRO A 180 12.92 -6.12 -15.12
N LEU A 181 11.62 -6.25 -15.41
CA LEU A 181 10.73 -7.21 -14.75
C LEU A 181 11.37 -8.59 -14.73
N ALA A 182 11.57 -9.14 -13.53
CA ALA A 182 12.39 -10.32 -13.33
C ALA A 182 11.56 -11.60 -13.47
N SER A 183 11.97 -12.49 -14.37
CA SER A 183 11.35 -13.81 -14.47
C SER A 183 11.79 -14.80 -13.40
N ASN A 184 12.87 -14.50 -12.65
CA ASN A 184 13.48 -15.40 -11.67
C ASN A 184 13.54 -14.75 -10.29
N GLU A 185 12.89 -15.41 -9.33
CA GLU A 185 12.80 -15.06 -7.92
C GLU A 185 14.18 -14.90 -7.25
N SER A 186 15.19 -15.66 -7.68
CA SER A 186 16.55 -15.53 -7.11
C SER A 186 17.18 -14.15 -7.31
N LYS A 187 16.71 -13.37 -8.29
CA LYS A 187 17.14 -11.98 -8.46
C LYS A 187 16.49 -11.06 -7.43
N VAL A 188 15.20 -11.25 -7.17
CA VAL A 188 14.43 -10.55 -6.13
C VAL A 188 15.05 -10.86 -4.77
N LEU A 189 15.25 -12.15 -4.48
CA LEU A 189 15.84 -12.65 -3.24
C LEU A 189 17.35 -12.38 -3.12
N SER A 190 18.04 -11.83 -4.12
CA SER A 190 19.47 -11.55 -4.00
C SER A 190 19.78 -10.38 -3.06
N GLY A 191 18.81 -9.51 -2.80
CA GLY A 191 19.00 -8.28 -2.03
C GLY A 191 19.99 -7.30 -2.66
N THR A 192 20.31 -7.47 -3.94
CA THR A 192 21.25 -6.60 -4.68
C THR A 192 20.55 -5.49 -5.46
N ALA A 193 19.22 -5.54 -5.54
CA ALA A 193 18.42 -4.51 -6.18
C ALA A 193 18.51 -3.18 -5.39
N PRO A 194 18.54 -2.02 -6.08
CA PRO A 194 18.67 -0.72 -5.42
C PRO A 194 17.38 -0.22 -4.75
N TYR A 195 16.28 -0.98 -4.88
CA TYR A 195 14.94 -0.73 -4.35
C TYR A 195 14.20 -2.08 -4.28
N ASP A 196 13.04 -2.09 -3.64
CA ASP A 196 12.15 -3.24 -3.58
C ASP A 196 11.50 -3.51 -4.96
N LEU A 197 11.83 -4.64 -5.57
CA LEU A 197 11.34 -5.01 -6.90
C LEU A 197 9.85 -5.37 -6.89
N GLU A 198 9.30 -5.82 -5.76
CA GLU A 198 7.88 -6.19 -5.65
C GLU A 198 6.97 -4.98 -5.90
N LEU A 199 7.45 -3.78 -5.59
CA LEU A 199 6.73 -2.53 -5.83
C LEU A 199 6.60 -2.22 -7.33
N GLN A 200 7.64 -2.50 -8.12
CA GLN A 200 7.56 -2.39 -9.58
C GLN A 200 6.67 -3.48 -10.17
N ASP A 201 6.78 -4.69 -9.65
CA ASP A 201 6.01 -5.86 -10.05
C ASP A 201 4.51 -5.63 -9.83
N TRP A 202 4.15 -5.04 -8.68
CA TRP A 202 2.80 -4.55 -8.37
C TRP A 202 2.30 -3.55 -9.41
N LEU A 203 3.05 -2.47 -9.68
CA LEU A 203 2.65 -1.47 -10.67
C LEU A 203 2.43 -2.08 -12.06
N ALA A 204 3.27 -3.04 -12.46
CA ALA A 204 3.14 -3.76 -13.72
C ALA A 204 1.88 -4.63 -13.77
N VAL A 205 1.58 -5.40 -12.71
CA VAL A 205 0.35 -6.19 -12.63
C VAL A 205 -0.88 -5.28 -12.62
N ARG A 206 -0.85 -4.18 -11.87
CA ARG A 206 -1.93 -3.18 -11.84
C ARG A 206 -2.22 -2.59 -13.20
N ASP A 207 -1.18 -2.31 -13.99
CA ASP A 207 -1.32 -1.79 -15.33
C ASP A 207 -1.97 -2.82 -16.26
N LEU A 208 -1.55 -4.09 -16.21
CA LEU A 208 -2.21 -5.16 -16.95
C LEU A 208 -3.69 -5.34 -16.56
N ILE A 209 -4.02 -5.24 -15.26
CA ILE A 209 -5.40 -5.30 -14.77
C ILE A 209 -6.20 -4.11 -15.31
N GLN A 210 -5.63 -2.90 -15.30
CA GLN A 210 -6.30 -1.71 -15.81
C GLN A 210 -6.56 -1.79 -17.33
N GLN A 211 -5.61 -2.31 -18.10
CA GLN A 211 -5.72 -2.38 -19.56
C GLN A 211 -6.56 -3.57 -20.05
N HIS A 212 -6.48 -4.71 -19.37
CA HIS A 212 -7.02 -5.98 -19.87
C HIS A 212 -8.03 -6.65 -18.94
N GLY A 213 -8.18 -6.15 -17.71
CA GLY A 213 -9.02 -6.74 -16.68
C GLY A 213 -8.43 -8.01 -16.05
N LEU A 214 -8.96 -8.39 -14.89
CA LEU A 214 -8.57 -9.60 -14.16
C LEU A 214 -8.75 -10.89 -14.99
N GLN A 215 -9.72 -10.90 -15.91
CA GLN A 215 -9.97 -12.08 -16.76
C GLN A 215 -8.78 -12.44 -17.64
N ALA A 216 -7.94 -11.46 -18.01
CA ALA A 216 -6.74 -11.69 -18.82
C ALA A 216 -5.69 -12.55 -18.08
N PHE A 217 -5.51 -12.34 -16.78
CA PHE A 217 -4.65 -13.19 -15.95
C PHE A 217 -5.19 -14.62 -15.88
N SER A 218 -6.49 -14.78 -15.68
CA SER A 218 -7.07 -16.11 -15.63
C SER A 218 -7.04 -16.82 -17.00
N ASP A 219 -7.10 -16.08 -18.12
CA ASP A 219 -6.80 -16.64 -19.46
C ASP A 219 -5.32 -17.04 -19.60
N TYR A 220 -4.40 -16.20 -19.11
CA TYR A 220 -2.96 -16.48 -19.11
C TYR A 220 -2.64 -17.79 -18.38
N PHE A 221 -3.13 -17.94 -17.15
CA PHE A 221 -2.91 -19.16 -16.36
C PHE A 221 -3.57 -20.39 -16.97
N TYR A 222 -4.76 -20.24 -17.57
CA TYR A 222 -5.40 -21.34 -18.32
C TYR A 222 -4.54 -21.80 -19.51
N ARG A 223 -3.95 -20.86 -20.26
CA ARG A 223 -3.05 -21.18 -21.38
C ARG A 223 -1.80 -21.92 -20.93
N LEU A 224 -1.18 -21.50 -19.84
CA LEU A 224 -0.06 -22.22 -19.24
C LEU A 224 -0.47 -23.64 -18.85
N LYS A 225 -1.64 -23.81 -18.23
CA LYS A 225 -2.17 -25.11 -17.80
C LYS A 225 -2.39 -26.09 -18.95
N ILE A 226 -2.76 -25.60 -20.14
CA ILE A 226 -2.89 -26.45 -21.35
C ILE A 226 -1.59 -26.62 -22.15
N GLY A 227 -0.46 -26.13 -21.62
CA GLY A 227 0.88 -26.35 -22.17
C GLY A 227 1.36 -25.29 -23.17
N GLU A 228 0.72 -24.12 -23.27
CA GLU A 228 1.29 -23.01 -24.05
C GLU A 228 2.57 -22.48 -23.39
N SER A 229 3.54 -22.03 -24.20
CA SER A 229 4.74 -21.36 -23.68
C SER A 229 4.36 -20.05 -22.98
N GLN A 230 5.11 -19.66 -21.95
CA GLN A 230 4.90 -18.39 -21.23
C GLN A 230 4.82 -17.18 -22.17
N SER A 231 5.72 -17.10 -23.15
CA SER A 231 5.74 -16.03 -24.15
C SER A 231 4.47 -15.99 -25.01
N THR A 232 3.98 -17.15 -25.46
CA THR A 232 2.77 -17.25 -26.31
C THR A 232 1.52 -16.97 -25.48
N ALA A 233 1.45 -17.52 -24.27
CA ALA A 233 0.36 -17.29 -23.33
C ALA A 233 0.24 -15.81 -23.00
N PHE A 234 1.36 -15.16 -22.66
CA PHE A 234 1.41 -13.73 -22.34
C PHE A 234 0.91 -12.90 -23.54
N GLN A 235 1.46 -13.16 -24.73
CA GLN A 235 1.08 -12.42 -25.93
C GLN A 235 -0.41 -12.56 -26.30
N ARG A 236 -0.99 -13.75 -26.08
CA ARG A 236 -2.40 -13.97 -26.39
C ARG A 236 -3.34 -13.37 -25.35
N SER A 237 -2.95 -13.34 -24.09
CA SER A 237 -3.80 -12.83 -23.01
C SER A 237 -3.73 -11.31 -22.88
N PHE A 238 -2.55 -10.71 -23.11
CA PHE A 238 -2.31 -9.27 -22.93
C PHE A 238 -2.04 -8.51 -24.25
N GLY A 239 -2.00 -9.21 -25.39
CA GLY A 239 -1.90 -8.57 -26.72
C GLY A 239 -0.52 -7.99 -27.06
N SER A 240 0.48 -8.11 -26.18
CA SER A 240 1.86 -7.63 -26.38
C SER A 240 2.88 -8.68 -25.93
N SER A 241 4.14 -8.58 -26.34
CA SER A 241 5.19 -9.44 -25.77
C SER A 241 5.64 -8.92 -24.41
N GLU A 242 6.12 -9.80 -23.53
CA GLU A 242 6.63 -9.40 -22.21
C GLU A 242 7.77 -8.37 -22.31
N SER A 243 8.65 -8.49 -23.31
CA SER A 243 9.71 -7.51 -23.57
C SER A 243 9.16 -6.13 -23.97
N ALA A 244 8.14 -6.10 -24.83
CA ALA A 244 7.48 -4.84 -25.21
C ALA A 244 6.76 -4.21 -24.01
N PHE A 245 6.10 -5.03 -23.18
CA PHE A 245 5.46 -4.58 -21.95
C PHE A 245 6.47 -4.01 -20.94
N ASN A 246 7.61 -4.68 -20.75
CA ASN A 246 8.68 -4.18 -19.88
C ASN A 246 9.23 -2.81 -20.36
N GLN A 247 9.42 -2.64 -21.67
CA GLN A 247 9.84 -1.35 -22.26
C GLN A 247 8.77 -0.26 -22.05
N TYR A 248 7.50 -0.62 -22.24
CA TYR A 248 6.37 0.25 -21.94
C TYR A 248 6.39 0.72 -20.49
N MET A 249 6.49 -0.21 -19.53
CA MET A 249 6.55 0.10 -18.10
C MET A 249 7.73 1.01 -17.75
N THR A 250 8.92 0.71 -18.28
CA THR A 250 10.12 1.53 -18.03
C THR A 250 9.95 2.96 -18.53
N SER A 251 9.37 3.13 -19.73
CA SER A 251 9.10 4.43 -20.31
C SER A 251 8.07 5.23 -19.49
N HIS A 252 6.99 4.57 -19.06
CA HIS A 252 5.93 5.20 -18.29
C HIS A 252 6.38 5.60 -16.88
N LEU A 253 7.14 4.73 -16.18
CA LEU A 253 7.74 5.06 -14.89
C LEU A 253 8.74 6.22 -15.00
N SER A 254 9.57 6.23 -16.05
CA SER A 254 10.53 7.33 -16.29
C SER A 254 9.82 8.66 -16.54
N HIS A 255 8.70 8.63 -17.27
CA HIS A 255 7.88 9.81 -17.48
C HIS A 255 7.18 10.26 -16.18
N ALA A 256 6.62 9.32 -15.42
CA ALA A 256 5.96 9.60 -14.16
C ALA A 256 6.91 10.21 -13.12
N ALA A 257 8.17 9.77 -13.07
CA ALA A 257 9.18 10.32 -12.17
C ALA A 257 9.62 11.76 -12.52
N GLN A 258 9.18 12.27 -13.66
CA GLN A 258 9.41 13.64 -14.14
C GLN A 258 8.14 14.51 -14.06
N THR A 259 7.05 14.00 -13.46
CA THR A 259 5.82 14.76 -13.27
C THR A 259 6.15 16.04 -12.48
N PRO A 260 5.77 17.23 -12.98
CA PRO A 260 6.04 18.48 -12.29
C PRO A 260 5.21 18.59 -10.99
N ASP A 261 5.65 19.45 -10.08
CA ASP A 261 4.80 19.89 -8.99
C ASP A 261 3.85 21.00 -9.46
N ASP A 262 2.56 20.72 -9.48
CA ASP A 262 1.52 21.73 -9.72
C ASP A 262 0.73 22.05 -8.44
N GLY A 263 1.25 21.61 -7.29
CA GLY A 263 0.60 21.72 -5.99
C GLY A 263 -0.42 20.60 -5.71
N ALA A 264 -1.15 20.77 -4.61
CA ALA A 264 -2.12 19.80 -4.11
C ALA A 264 -3.43 20.44 -3.67
N THR A 265 -4.52 19.70 -3.88
CA THR A 265 -5.82 19.96 -3.29
C THR A 265 -5.99 19.13 -2.03
N LEU A 266 -6.22 19.83 -0.93
CA LEU A 266 -6.39 19.27 0.41
C LEU A 266 -7.84 19.43 0.83
N SER A 267 -8.45 18.36 1.34
CA SER A 267 -9.80 18.42 1.89
C SER A 267 -9.83 17.96 3.34
N PHE A 268 -10.57 18.72 4.15
CA PHE A 268 -10.68 18.54 5.59
C PHE A 268 -12.15 18.48 6.00
N ARG A 269 -12.47 17.62 6.96
CA ARG A 269 -13.70 17.72 7.74
C ARG A 269 -13.38 18.38 9.08
N VAL A 270 -14.03 19.50 9.36
CA VAL A 270 -13.83 20.32 10.55
C VAL A 270 -15.09 20.28 11.42
N PRO A 271 -15.00 19.95 12.71
CA PRO A 271 -16.16 19.87 13.58
C PRO A 271 -16.68 21.26 13.94
N ALA A 272 -17.99 21.39 14.17
CA ALA A 272 -18.61 22.68 14.52
C ALA A 272 -18.05 23.33 15.80
N ALA A 273 -17.46 22.52 16.70
CA ALA A 273 -16.84 23.00 17.92
C ALA A 273 -15.42 23.57 17.72
N PHE A 274 -14.77 23.33 16.57
CA PHE A 274 -13.44 23.87 16.32
C PHE A 274 -13.52 25.38 16.04
N GLN A 275 -12.72 26.15 16.78
CA GLN A 275 -12.50 27.57 16.55
C GLN A 275 -11.00 27.80 16.49
N GLY A 276 -10.52 28.34 15.37
CA GLY A 276 -9.10 28.46 15.12
C GLY A 276 -8.79 28.71 13.66
N HIS A 277 -7.54 28.45 13.30
CA HIS A 277 -7.00 28.56 11.97
C HIS A 277 -6.43 27.21 11.51
N ILE A 278 -6.40 27.02 10.19
CA ILE A 278 -5.57 26.00 9.54
C ILE A 278 -4.53 26.74 8.72
N ARG A 279 -3.26 26.42 8.94
CA ARG A 279 -2.12 26.97 8.19
C ARG A 279 -1.43 25.87 7.41
N ILE A 280 -0.96 26.20 6.22
CA ILE A 280 -0.28 25.29 5.30
C ILE A 280 1.08 25.91 4.99
N LEU A 281 2.13 25.11 5.14
CA LEU A 281 3.47 25.41 4.68
C LEU A 281 3.77 24.44 3.54
N GLN A 282 3.93 25.00 2.33
CA GLN A 282 4.28 24.22 1.16
C GLN A 282 5.74 23.77 1.23
N HIS A 283 6.04 22.57 0.74
CA HIS A 283 7.42 22.08 0.62
C HIS A 283 8.27 23.06 -0.21
N GLY A 284 9.57 23.15 0.09
CA GLY A 284 10.50 24.11 -0.53
C GLY A 284 10.24 25.58 -0.18
N THR A 285 9.24 25.89 0.65
CA THR A 285 8.90 27.27 1.06
C THR A 285 9.11 27.51 2.56
N GLN A 286 9.09 28.78 2.98
CA GLN A 286 9.15 29.19 4.38
C GLN A 286 7.98 30.10 4.78
N THR A 287 6.90 30.10 4.00
CA THR A 287 5.78 31.02 4.22
C THR A 287 4.51 30.24 4.49
N TRP A 288 4.03 30.32 5.72
CA TRP A 288 2.73 29.81 6.11
C TRP A 288 1.63 30.66 5.51
N VAL A 289 0.83 30.07 4.65
CA VAL A 289 -0.49 30.58 4.25
C VAL A 289 -1.56 29.91 5.09
N GLY A 290 -2.75 30.48 5.21
CA GLY A 290 -3.77 29.85 6.03
C GLY A 290 -5.14 30.46 5.88
N PHE A 291 -6.10 29.88 6.58
CA PHE A 291 -7.49 30.30 6.55
C PHE A 291 -8.20 29.97 7.86
N GLN A 292 -9.32 30.63 8.10
CA GLN A 292 -10.27 30.22 9.14
C GLN A 292 -11.28 29.23 8.53
N PRO A 293 -11.26 27.94 8.90
CA PRO A 293 -12.17 26.96 8.33
C PRO A 293 -13.61 27.17 8.81
N ALA A 294 -14.57 26.84 7.95
CA ALA A 294 -15.96 26.67 8.35
C ALA A 294 -16.19 25.27 8.93
N ALA A 295 -17.27 25.09 9.70
CA ALA A 295 -17.72 23.76 10.10
C ALA A 295 -18.13 22.94 8.86
N GLY A 296 -17.80 21.65 8.84
CA GLY A 296 -18.08 20.77 7.71
C GLY A 296 -16.85 20.52 6.84
N VAL A 297 -17.08 20.32 5.53
CA VAL A 297 -16.01 20.02 4.57
C VAL A 297 -15.42 21.32 4.01
N ASN A 298 -14.11 21.46 4.11
CA ASN A 298 -13.34 22.55 3.54
C ASN A 298 -12.37 21.96 2.51
N THR A 299 -12.32 22.52 1.32
CA THR A 299 -11.39 22.12 0.26
C THR A 299 -10.58 23.34 -0.16
N VAL A 300 -9.27 23.21 -0.16
CA VAL A 300 -8.33 24.26 -0.54
C VAL A 300 -7.28 23.68 -1.48
N THR A 301 -6.76 24.50 -2.38
CA THR A 301 -5.64 24.13 -3.24
C THR A 301 -4.44 24.99 -2.88
N VAL A 302 -3.32 24.34 -2.57
CA VAL A 302 -2.01 24.99 -2.42
C VAL A 302 -1.22 24.74 -3.70
N THR A 303 -0.69 25.81 -4.31
CA THR A 303 0.14 25.71 -5.51
C THR A 303 1.58 25.33 -5.16
N ASP A 304 2.37 24.94 -6.17
CA ASP A 304 3.82 24.73 -6.09
C ASP A 304 4.59 25.86 -5.38
N SER A 305 4.16 27.10 -5.61
CA SER A 305 4.71 28.33 -5.02
C SER A 305 4.19 28.64 -3.61
N GLY A 306 3.31 27.79 -3.06
CA GLY A 306 2.71 27.95 -1.74
C GLY A 306 1.53 28.93 -1.70
N ALA A 307 0.98 29.36 -2.84
CA ALA A 307 -0.22 30.20 -2.85
C ALA A 307 -1.46 29.36 -2.52
N LEU A 308 -2.40 29.93 -1.75
CA LEU A 308 -3.61 29.25 -1.32
C LEU A 308 -4.84 29.75 -2.09
N THR A 309 -5.64 28.84 -2.63
CA THR A 309 -6.94 29.13 -3.26
C THR A 309 -8.06 28.25 -2.67
N GLY A 310 -9.31 28.64 -2.88
CA GLY A 310 -10.49 27.94 -2.33
C GLY A 310 -10.81 28.28 -0.86
N ALA A 311 -9.95 29.01 -0.17
CA ALA A 311 -10.17 29.46 1.20
C ALA A 311 -11.22 30.58 1.28
N ALA A 312 -12.23 30.41 2.16
CA ALA A 312 -13.28 31.41 2.36
C ALA A 312 -12.78 32.69 3.06
N VAL A 313 -11.89 32.55 4.04
CA VAL A 313 -11.31 33.66 4.82
C VAL A 313 -9.80 33.46 4.91
N PRO A 314 -9.01 33.99 3.95
CA PRO A 314 -7.55 33.85 3.97
C PRO A 314 -6.92 34.66 5.09
N LEU A 315 -5.82 34.15 5.63
CA LEU A 315 -5.01 34.80 6.66
C LEU A 315 -3.81 35.52 6.05
N VAL A 316 -3.26 36.47 6.80
CA VAL A 316 -1.98 37.08 6.47
C VAL A 316 -0.87 36.01 6.51
N PRO A 317 -0.02 35.91 5.48
CA PRO A 317 1.10 34.98 5.48
C PRO A 317 2.09 35.24 6.62
N VAL A 318 2.68 34.18 7.16
CA VAL A 318 3.65 34.26 8.26
C VAL A 318 4.92 33.51 7.88
N GLN A 319 6.08 34.11 8.13
CA GLN A 319 7.37 33.49 7.86
C GLN A 319 7.67 32.42 8.91
N ASP A 320 8.05 31.23 8.48
CA ASP A 320 8.64 30.20 9.34
C ASP A 320 10.09 30.56 9.69
N SER A 321 10.46 30.27 10.93
CA SER A 321 11.84 30.36 11.41
C SER A 321 12.72 29.19 11.00
N ALA A 322 12.13 28.03 10.68
CA ALA A 322 12.83 26.85 10.21
C ALA A 322 13.26 27.01 8.73
N PRO A 323 14.37 26.38 8.30
CA PRO A 323 14.72 26.29 6.88
C PRO A 323 13.59 25.62 6.07
N PRO A 324 13.47 25.89 4.76
CA PRO A 324 12.52 25.18 3.92
C PRO A 324 12.81 23.67 3.94
N ASP A 325 11.73 22.88 3.97
CA ASP A 325 11.76 21.44 3.83
C ASP A 325 11.31 21.08 2.41
N GLU A 326 12.22 20.54 1.61
CA GLU A 326 11.99 20.26 0.18
C GLU A 326 11.05 19.07 -0.09
N THR A 327 10.70 18.28 0.92
CA THR A 327 9.96 17.03 0.74
C THR A 327 8.69 16.95 1.58
N THR A 328 8.39 17.96 2.41
CA THR A 328 7.23 17.90 3.31
C THR A 328 6.36 19.15 3.21
N LEU A 329 5.08 18.94 2.93
CA LEU A 329 4.02 19.92 3.14
C LEU A 329 3.47 19.74 4.55
N TYR A 330 3.45 20.82 5.34
CA TYR A 330 2.93 20.80 6.70
C TYR A 330 1.58 21.50 6.78
N VAL A 331 0.60 20.86 7.42
CA VAL A 331 -0.68 21.47 7.77
C VAL A 331 -0.77 21.63 9.28
N ASN A 332 -0.64 22.85 9.77
CA ASN A 332 -0.77 23.19 11.17
C ASN A 332 -2.22 23.54 11.54
N VAL A 333 -2.65 23.04 12.71
CA VAL A 333 -3.95 23.33 13.30
C VAL A 333 -3.75 24.23 14.53
N ASP A 334 -4.19 25.48 14.41
CA ASP A 334 -4.01 26.55 15.40
C ASP A 334 -5.35 26.89 16.08
N PRO A 335 -5.73 26.25 17.20
CA PRO A 335 -6.99 26.55 17.85
C PRO A 335 -6.92 27.85 18.66
N PHE A 336 -8.04 28.57 18.79
CA PHE A 336 -8.15 29.71 19.70
C PHE A 336 -8.16 29.27 21.16
N ILE A 337 -8.69 28.08 21.43
CA ILE A 337 -8.66 27.44 22.75
C ILE A 337 -7.56 26.37 22.71
N PRO A 338 -6.50 26.48 23.52
CA PRO A 338 -5.40 25.53 23.49
C PRO A 338 -5.87 24.08 23.65
N PHE A 339 -5.34 23.19 22.81
CA PHE A 339 -5.62 21.77 22.94
C PHE A 339 -4.89 21.16 24.14
N THR A 340 -5.45 20.05 24.62
CA THR A 340 -4.79 19.16 25.58
C THR A 340 -4.77 17.74 25.03
N TYR A 341 -3.65 17.03 25.22
CA TYR A 341 -3.51 15.62 24.87
C TYR A 341 -2.96 14.87 26.08
N GLN A 342 -3.68 13.83 26.52
CA GLN A 342 -3.34 13.05 27.72
C GLN A 342 -3.06 13.92 28.96
N GLY A 343 -3.84 14.99 29.13
CA GLY A 343 -3.71 15.94 30.25
C GLY A 343 -2.57 16.96 30.12
N GLN A 344 -1.78 16.93 29.05
CA GLN A 344 -0.73 17.92 28.78
C GLN A 344 -1.19 18.93 27.75
N LYS A 345 -0.77 20.19 27.91
CA LYS A 345 -1.05 21.24 26.94
C LYS A 345 -0.24 21.00 25.66
N VAL A 346 -0.91 21.21 24.53
CA VAL A 346 -0.34 21.09 23.19
C VAL A 346 0.24 22.45 22.78
N GLN A 347 1.50 22.44 22.37
CA GLN A 347 2.19 23.60 21.84
C GLN A 347 1.83 23.83 20.37
N THR A 348 1.98 22.80 19.55
CA THR A 348 1.61 22.80 18.12
C THR A 348 1.11 21.42 17.72
N ALA A 349 0.26 21.36 16.70
CA ALA A 349 -0.29 20.11 16.19
C ALA A 349 -0.66 20.26 14.71
N GLY A 350 -0.70 19.15 13.99
CA GLY A 350 -1.00 19.18 12.57
C GLY A 350 -0.80 17.85 11.86
N PHE A 351 -0.62 17.92 10.54
CA PHE A 351 -0.47 16.79 9.65
C PHE A 351 0.65 17.02 8.64
N ALA A 352 1.48 16.00 8.45
CA ALA A 352 2.58 16.00 7.50
C ALA A 352 2.14 15.26 6.25
N VAL A 353 2.39 15.87 5.11
CA VAL A 353 2.15 15.32 3.78
C VAL A 353 3.51 15.25 3.10
N ASP A 354 3.97 14.05 2.81
CA ASP A 354 5.21 13.82 2.08
C ASP A 354 5.01 14.16 0.59
N TYR A 355 6.07 14.68 -0.03
CA TYR A 355 6.11 15.09 -1.42
C TYR A 355 7.37 14.55 -2.12
N HIS A 356 7.14 13.69 -3.11
CA HIS A 356 8.18 13.19 -4.01
C HIS A 356 7.61 12.97 -5.42
N TYR A 357 8.38 13.34 -6.44
CA TYR A 357 8.08 13.03 -7.85
C TYR A 357 6.68 13.47 -8.34
N GLY A 358 6.18 14.61 -7.86
CA GLY A 358 4.85 15.12 -8.22
C GLY A 358 3.70 14.44 -7.47
N ILE A 359 3.97 13.68 -6.41
CA ILE A 359 2.99 12.92 -5.62
C ILE A 359 2.94 13.45 -4.20
N TYR A 360 1.73 13.61 -3.66
CA TYR A 360 1.48 14.03 -2.28
C TYR A 360 0.83 12.90 -1.47
N SER A 361 1.53 12.43 -0.45
CA SER A 361 1.15 11.27 0.35
C SER A 361 0.96 11.67 1.82
N PHE A 362 -0.12 11.20 2.46
CA PHE A 362 -0.28 11.41 3.90
C PHE A 362 0.82 10.63 4.65
N LEU A 363 1.59 11.32 5.50
CA LEU A 363 2.65 10.71 6.28
C LEU A 363 2.19 10.40 7.71
N ASN A 364 1.80 11.42 8.47
CA ASN A 364 1.31 11.28 9.84
C ASN A 364 0.61 12.55 10.33
N ALA A 365 -0.11 12.45 11.45
CA ALA A 365 -0.43 13.58 12.30
C ALA A 365 0.61 13.73 13.40
N TRP A 366 0.92 14.95 13.82
CA TRP A 366 1.84 15.20 14.94
C TRP A 366 1.19 16.03 16.05
N ILE A 367 1.66 15.81 17.27
CA ILE A 367 1.35 16.60 18.46
C ILE A 367 2.66 16.94 19.15
N ARG A 368 2.98 18.23 19.27
CA ARG A 368 4.08 18.71 20.11
C ARG A 368 3.51 19.22 21.42
N LEU A 369 3.98 18.67 22.53
CA LEU A 369 3.57 19.05 23.88
C LEU A 369 4.47 20.15 24.43
N ASP A 370 4.01 20.89 25.44
CA ASP A 370 4.77 21.99 26.07
C ASP A 370 6.12 21.52 26.68
N ASN A 371 6.28 20.24 26.97
CA ASN A 371 7.55 19.65 27.43
C ASN A 371 8.52 19.31 26.29
N GLY A 372 8.18 19.65 25.04
CA GLY A 372 8.98 19.41 23.85
C GLY A 372 8.81 18.01 23.23
N LYS A 373 8.08 17.08 23.87
CA LYS A 373 7.81 15.75 23.31
C LYS A 373 6.94 15.87 22.06
N VAL A 374 7.33 15.15 21.01
CA VAL A 374 6.52 14.99 19.79
C VAL A 374 5.92 13.59 19.76
N ILE A 375 4.65 13.50 19.41
CA ILE A 375 3.89 12.26 19.24
C ILE A 375 3.41 12.23 17.80
N TYR A 376 3.69 11.13 17.11
CA TYR A 376 3.22 10.88 15.75
C TYR A 376 2.07 9.86 15.78
N LEU A 377 1.05 10.12 14.98
CA LEU A 377 -0.13 9.27 14.83
C LEU A 377 -0.31 8.94 13.35
N ASN A 378 -0.56 7.67 13.03
CA ASN A 378 -0.78 7.23 11.65
C ASN A 378 -2.22 7.51 11.16
N GLU A 379 -3.08 8.03 12.03
CA GLU A 379 -4.45 8.39 11.70
C GLU A 379 -4.50 9.78 11.07
N PRO A 380 -5.20 9.96 9.93
CA PRO A 380 -5.41 11.26 9.29
C PRO A 380 -6.48 12.09 10.02
N ALA A 381 -6.47 12.04 11.36
CA ALA A 381 -7.42 12.72 12.21
C ALA A 381 -6.74 13.22 13.49
N LEU A 382 -7.02 14.48 13.86
CA LEU A 382 -6.43 15.11 15.02
C LEU A 382 -7.38 16.16 15.62
N PHE A 383 -7.66 16.07 16.92
CA PHE A 383 -8.58 16.97 17.66
C PHE A 383 -9.94 17.18 16.97
N GLY A 384 -10.48 16.12 16.35
CA GLY A 384 -11.76 16.14 15.64
C GLY A 384 -11.70 16.66 14.21
N ILE A 385 -10.59 17.27 13.78
CA ILE A 385 -10.34 17.59 12.37
C ILE A 385 -9.84 16.33 11.67
N GLN A 386 -10.36 16.06 10.47
CA GLN A 386 -10.00 14.88 9.68
C GLN A 386 -9.54 15.32 8.30
N PHE A 387 -8.39 14.82 7.85
CA PHE A 387 -8.08 14.78 6.42
C PHE A 387 -9.03 13.80 5.75
N ILE A 388 -9.67 14.23 4.67
CA ILE A 388 -10.60 13.37 3.90
C ILE A 388 -10.10 13.09 2.49
N ASN A 389 -9.21 13.92 1.94
CA ASN A 389 -8.59 13.71 0.64
C ASN A 389 -7.31 14.54 0.48
N ILE A 390 -6.34 13.98 -0.23
CA ILE A 390 -5.14 14.66 -0.74
C ILE A 390 -4.98 14.27 -2.20
N SER A 391 -5.04 15.23 -3.11
CA SER A 391 -4.91 14.97 -4.54
C SER A 391 -4.06 16.02 -5.23
N GLU A 392 -3.22 15.58 -6.13
CA GLU A 392 -2.41 16.40 -7.02
C GLU A 392 -3.32 17.31 -7.88
N THR A 393 -2.90 18.55 -8.16
CA THR A 393 -3.68 19.47 -9.02
C THR A 393 -3.71 18.97 -10.48
N GLN A 394 -2.61 18.38 -10.95
CA GLN A 394 -2.48 17.74 -12.27
C GLN A 394 -1.92 16.32 -12.06
N PRO A 395 -2.76 15.36 -11.66
CA PRO A 395 -2.28 14.02 -11.36
C PRO A 395 -1.72 13.34 -12.61
N ASN A 396 -0.65 12.58 -12.45
CA ASN A 396 -0.19 11.67 -13.51
C ASN A 396 -1.31 10.68 -13.85
N SER A 397 -1.90 10.83 -15.04
CA SER A 397 -3.11 10.11 -15.44
C SER A 397 -2.88 8.61 -15.67
N TRP A 398 -1.64 8.19 -15.83
CA TRP A 398 -1.27 6.78 -15.92
C TRP A 398 -1.02 6.18 -14.53
N LEU A 399 -0.21 6.83 -13.69
CA LEU A 399 0.21 6.26 -12.40
C LEU A 399 -0.91 6.28 -11.36
N MET A 400 -1.62 7.39 -11.18
CA MET A 400 -2.57 7.55 -10.06
C MET A 400 -3.69 6.48 -10.03
N PRO A 401 -4.28 6.06 -11.16
CA PRO A 401 -5.21 4.95 -11.17
C PRO A 401 -4.62 3.59 -10.70
N LEU A 402 -3.31 3.36 -10.88
CA LEU A 402 -2.63 2.13 -10.46
C LEU A 402 -2.51 2.02 -8.93
N LEU A 403 -2.39 3.16 -8.24
CA LEU A 403 -2.21 3.22 -6.79
C LEU A 403 -3.53 3.02 -6.02
N SER A 404 -4.67 3.14 -6.70
CA SER A 404 -5.99 2.89 -6.11
C SER A 404 -6.32 1.39 -6.12
N PRO A 405 -7.22 0.88 -5.27
CA PRO A 405 -7.66 -0.51 -5.33
C PRO A 405 -8.28 -0.84 -6.71
N PRO A 406 -8.23 -2.10 -7.18
CA PRO A 406 -8.74 -2.43 -8.51
C PRO A 406 -10.26 -2.24 -8.56
N SER A 407 -10.74 -1.48 -9.53
CA SER A 407 -12.18 -1.24 -9.70
C SER A 407 -12.87 -2.52 -10.17
N GLY A 408 -14.01 -2.86 -9.56
CA GLY A 408 -14.81 -4.03 -9.95
C GLY A 408 -14.61 -5.29 -9.10
N VAL A 409 -13.69 -5.29 -8.14
CA VAL A 409 -13.65 -6.29 -7.06
C VAL A 409 -14.50 -5.78 -5.91
N THR A 410 -15.83 -5.78 -6.07
CA THR A 410 -16.71 -5.56 -4.92
C THR A 410 -16.89 -6.90 -4.20
N PRO A 411 -16.72 -6.95 -2.87
CA PRO A 411 -17.27 -8.04 -2.08
C PRO A 411 -18.78 -7.97 -2.24
N SER A 412 -19.35 -9.00 -2.87
CA SER A 412 -20.79 -9.18 -3.00
C SER A 412 -21.40 -9.67 -1.72
#